data_AF-A0A932U835-F1
#
_entry.id   AF-A0A932U835-F1
#
_cell.length_a   1.000
_cell.length_b   1.000
_cell.length_c   1.000
_cell.angle_alpha   90.00
_cell.angle_beta   90.00
_cell.angle_gamma   90.00
#
_symmetry.space_group_name_H-M   'P 1'
#
loop_
_entity.id
_entity.type
_entity.pdbx_description
1 polymer ?
#
loop_
_entity_poly.entity_id
_entity_poly.type
_entity_poly.pdbx_seq_one_letter_code
_entity_poly.pdbx_strand_id
1 'polypeptide(L)' 'MRTDVAQMTLEEIRVVGLKAIANELGPVGLVRFLQMFETGKGDYSKERHEWVDRLSAEEIDQAIREAKTH' A
#
# COMPACT_ATOMS: atom_id res chain seq x y z
N MET A 1 -4.55 2.00 -22.83
CA MET A 1 -4.01 3.38 -22.83
C MET A 1 -2.60 3.29 -22.24
N ARG A 2 -1.56 3.49 -23.05
CA ARG A 2 -0.17 3.41 -22.56
C ARG A 2 0.12 4.78 -21.96
N THR A 3 -0.06 4.91 -20.64
CA THR A 3 0.25 6.16 -19.94
C THR A 3 1.70 6.49 -20.21
N ASP A 4 1.96 7.64 -20.82
CA ASP A 4 3.32 8.06 -21.12
C ASP A 4 4.00 8.45 -19.79
N VAL A 5 4.82 7.54 -19.27
CA VAL A 5 5.55 7.73 -18.01
C VAL A 5 6.39 9.01 -18.06
N ALA A 6 6.80 9.47 -19.25
CA ALA A 6 7.55 10.72 -19.42
C ALA A 6 6.74 11.98 -19.12
N GLN A 7 5.40 11.90 -19.08
CA GLN A 7 4.52 13.02 -18.73
C GLN A 7 4.01 12.98 -17.28
N MET A 8 4.32 11.90 -16.55
CA MET A 8 3.86 11.74 -15.18
C MET A 8 4.73 12.54 -14.22
N THR A 9 4.08 13.17 -13.26
CA THR A 9 4.75 13.72 -12.08
C THR A 9 5.35 12.60 -11.23
N LEU A 10 6.33 12.95 -10.39
CA LEU A 10 6.92 11.98 -9.45
C LEU A 10 5.87 11.37 -8.50
N GLU A 11 4.84 12.12 -8.15
CA GLU A 11 3.69 11.66 -7.36
C GLU A 11 2.93 10.55 -8.09
N GLU A 12 2.56 10.79 -9.34
CA GLU A 12 1.83 9.82 -10.15
C GLU A 12 2.66 8.55 -10.40
N ILE A 13 3.96 8.70 -10.66
CA ILE A 13 4.88 7.56 -10.82
C ILE A 13 4.91 6.74 -9.53
N ARG A 14 4.95 7.40 -8.37
CA ARG A 14 4.93 6.72 -7.07
C ARG A 14 3.63 5.95 -6.86
N VAL A 15 2.48 6.58 -7.12
CA VAL A 15 1.16 5.94 -6.97
C VAL A 15 1.03 4.72 -7.89
N VAL A 16 1.42 4.86 -9.16
CA VAL A 16 1.37 3.74 -10.12
C VAL A 16 2.34 2.62 -9.70
N GLY A 17 3.55 2.96 -9.26
CA GLY A 17 4.53 2.00 -8.75
C GLY A 17 4.02 1.23 -7.54
N LEU A 18 3.47 1.92 -6.54
CA LEU A 18 2.91 1.29 -5.34
C LEU A 18 1.74 0.35 -5.68
N LYS A 19 0.85 0.76 -6.61
CA LYS A 19 -0.24 -0.10 -7.09
C LYS A 19 0.28 -1.35 -7.80
N ALA A 20 1.28 -1.22 -8.67
CA ALA A 20 1.88 -2.35 -9.35
C ALA A 20 2.50 -3.35 -8.35
N ILE A 21 3.24 -2.85 -7.36
CA ILE A 21 3.84 -3.68 -6.30
C ILE A 21 2.75 -4.36 -5.46
N ALA A 22 1.69 -3.64 -5.08
CA ALA A 22 0.58 -4.19 -4.33
C ALA A 22 -0.15 -5.31 -5.08
N ASN A 23 -0.35 -5.14 -6.39
CA ASN A 23 -1.01 -6.13 -7.23
C ASN A 23 -0.20 -7.43 -7.36
N GLU A 24 1.13 -7.33 -7.47
CA GLU A 24 2.01 -8.48 -7.65
C GLU A 24 2.36 -9.20 -6.33
N LEU A 25 2.61 -8.43 -5.27
CA LEU A 25 3.13 -8.97 -4.01
C LEU A 25 2.08 -9.06 -2.90
N GLY A 26 0.88 -8.53 -3.15
CA GLY A 26 -0.15 -8.36 -2.13
C GLY A 26 0.24 -7.36 -1.03
N PRO A 27 -0.65 -7.14 -0.05
CA PRO A 27 -0.45 -6.12 0.99
C PRO A 27 0.77 -6.41 1.88
N VAL A 28 1.02 -7.68 2.20
CA VAL A 28 2.18 -8.07 3.03
C VAL A 28 3.50 -7.84 2.29
N GLY A 29 3.53 -8.13 0.99
CA GLY A 29 4.71 -7.93 0.17
C GLY A 29 5.01 -6.46 -0.10
N LEU A 30 3.98 -5.62 -0.30
CA LEU A 30 4.12 -4.17 -0.38
C LEU A 30 4.77 -3.59 0.88
N VAL A 31 4.29 -3.98 2.06
CA VAL A 31 4.85 -3.53 3.34
C VAL A 31 6.32 -3.87 3.46
N ARG A 32 6.70 -5.13 3.18
CA ARG A 32 8.10 -5.55 3.21
C ARG A 32 8.94 -4.80 2.20
N PHE A 33 8.39 -4.52 1.02
CA PHE A 33 9.05 -3.74 -0.01
C PHE A 33 9.37 -2.32 0.47
N LEU A 34 8.41 -1.63 1.08
CA LEU A 34 8.61 -0.29 1.64
C LEU A 34 9.70 -0.29 2.72
N GLN A 35 9.66 -1.26 3.63
CA GLN A 35 10.66 -1.41 4.70
C GLN A 35 12.10 -1.56 4.20
N MET A 36 12.34 -2.10 2.99
CA MET A 36 13.70 -2.21 2.43
C MET A 36 14.32 -0.86 2.06
N PHE A 37 13.49 0.14 1.75
CA PHE A 37 13.93 1.47 1.33
C PHE A 37 13.82 2.52 2.44
N GLU A 38 13.22 2.17 3.58
CA GLU A 38 13.25 2.99 4.77
C GLU A 38 14.66 2.98 5.38
N THR A 39 15.36 4.10 5.28
CA THR A 39 16.57 4.36 6.07
C THR A 39 16.16 4.61 7.53
N GLY A 40 15.82 3.54 8.23
CA GLY A 40 15.33 3.41 9.60
C GLY A 40 15.16 4.70 10.42
N LYS A 41 13.92 5.19 10.49
CA LYS A 41 13.31 5.84 11.66
C LYS A 41 11.79 5.59 11.64
N GLY A 42 11.38 4.34 11.79
CA GLY A 42 9.97 3.96 11.90
C GLY A 42 9.88 2.51 12.34
N ASP A 43 9.26 2.26 13.48
CA ASP A 43 8.91 0.88 13.86
C ASP A 43 7.55 0.60 13.24
N TYR A 44 7.51 0.40 11.92
CA TYR A 44 6.28 0.11 11.20
C TYR A 44 5.54 -1.08 11.83
N SER A 45 6.25 -2.02 12.45
CA SER A 45 5.62 -3.12 13.17
C SER A 45 4.79 -2.62 14.37
N LYS A 46 5.28 -1.64 15.12
CA LYS A 46 4.51 -0.95 16.17
C LYS A 46 3.40 -0.06 15.63
N GLU A 47 3.67 0.76 14.62
CA GLU A 47 2.66 1.65 14.03
C GLU A 47 1.52 0.83 13.38
N ARG A 48 1.87 -0.32 12.78
CA ARG A 48 0.90 -1.29 12.26
C ARG A 48 0.09 -1.93 13.38
N HIS A 49 0.66 -2.25 14.53
CA HIS A 49 -0.13 -2.74 15.67
C HIS A 49 -1.10 -1.66 16.18
N GLU A 50 -0.69 -0.40 16.27
CA GLU A 50 -1.58 0.69 16.69
C GLU A 50 -2.81 0.86 15.79
N TRP A 51 -2.68 0.56 14.50
CA TRP A 51 -3.78 0.67 13.53
C TRP A 51 -4.54 -0.64 13.33
N VAL A 52 -3.83 -1.77 13.20
CA VAL A 52 -4.41 -3.09 12.92
C VAL A 52 -5.05 -3.70 14.15
N ASP A 53 -4.52 -3.49 15.36
CA ASP A 53 -5.15 -4.02 16.58
C ASP A 53 -6.46 -3.29 16.92
N ARG A 54 -6.71 -2.13 16.30
CA ARG A 54 -7.97 -1.37 16.41
C ARG A 54 -8.99 -1.70 15.34
N LEU A 55 -8.59 -2.43 14.29
CA LEU A 55 -9.46 -2.82 13.20
C LEU A 55 -9.82 -4.29 13.35
N SER A 56 -11.09 -4.57 13.59
CA SER A 56 -11.61 -5.93 13.54
C SER A 56 -11.46 -6.51 12.14
N ALA A 57 -11.31 -7.83 12.06
CA ALA A 57 -11.28 -8.53 10.78
C ALA A 57 -12.52 -8.19 9.93
N GLU A 58 -13.68 -7.98 10.57
CA GLU A 58 -14.94 -7.58 9.93
C GLU A 58 -14.88 -6.19 9.30
N GLU A 59 -14.27 -5.21 9.96
CA GLU A 59 -14.08 -3.85 9.41
C GLU A 59 -13.13 -3.84 8.20
N ILE A 60 -12.08 -4.66 8.24
CA ILE A 60 -11.17 -4.83 7.11
C ILE A 60 -11.92 -5.47 5.93
N ASP A 61 -12.71 -6.50 6.20
CA ASP A 61 -13.49 -7.22 5.19
C ASP A 61 -14.55 -6.31 4.54
N GLN A 62 -15.17 -5.42 5.32
CA GLN A 62 -16.11 -4.42 4.85
C GLN A 62 -15.43 -3.38 3.94
N ALA A 63 -14.29 -2.83 4.36
CA ALA A 63 -13.53 -1.87 3.55
C ALA A 63 -13.07 -2.47 2.21
N ILE A 64 -12.66 -3.75 2.20
CA ILE A 64 -12.28 -4.47 0.98
C ILE A 64 -13.49 -4.66 0.05
N ARG A 65 -14.68 -4.95 0.59
CA ARG A 65 -15.92 -5.05 -0.20
C ARG A 65 -16.29 -3.71 -0.82
N GLU A 66 -16.23 -2.63 -0.05
CA GLU A 66 -16.53 -1.28 -0.53
C GLU A 66 -15.56 -0.83 -1.64
N ALA A 67 -14.26 -1.10 -1.47
CA ALA A 67 -13.23 -0.78 -2.47
C ALA A 67 -13.35 -1.57 -3.79
N LYS A 68 -14.03 -2.73 -3.78
CA LYS A 68 -14.31 -3.55 -4.98
C LYS A 68 -15.58 -3.13 -5.72
N THR A 69 -16.37 -2.22 -5.16
CA THR A 69 -17.67 -1.78 -5.71
C THR A 69 -17.56 -0.47 -6.51
N HIS A 70 -16.35 0.02 -6.75
CA HIS A 70 -16.02 1.16 -7.62
C HIS A 70 -14.97 0.74 -8.65
#